data_AF-A0A8J7VB65-F1
#
_entry.id   AF-A0A8J7VB65-F1
#
_cell.length_a   1.000
_cell.length_b   1.000
_cell.length_c   1.000
_cell.angle_alpha   90.00
_cell.angle_beta   90.00
_cell.angle_gamma   90.00
#
_symmetry.space_group_name_H-M   'P 1'
#
loop_
_entity.id
_entity.type
_entity.pdbx_description
1 polymer ?
#
loop_
_entity_poly.entity_id
_entity_poly.type
_entity_poly.pdbx_seq_one_letter_code
_entity_poly.pdbx_strand_id
1 'polypeptide(L)'
;MASSGLPVTFALESGPAQLSGAQLTIIGVGTVRVRASQAGNAQFSPAPDVVRDITAAPAPATVQLGNLSATYDGTAKSISVTTNPAGLATSVTYAGSGTAPTNAGNYAVVATVTDPNYSGAANGTLVIAPASQTITFAPLADRAFSSTPIALSATASSGLPVSFTLVDGPADLQGATLTLTGAGTVTVRATQAGDANRSAATPVERSFTVLAGFTSWQLEHFTAEELENPAISGPAADPDGDGLNNLLEYALGLAPKSPDAGAGTEVALGDGVCTFTYTRPADRSDLAYVVQASADLVTWDDAGITHVRTATVAGRETWTATRALASPLFFRLLIERP
;
A
#
# COMPACT_ATOMS: atom_id res chain seq x y z
N MET A 1 -23.23 -75.68 -27.96
CA MET A 1 -23.79 -76.58 -29.00
C MET A 1 -24.00 -77.94 -28.38
N ALA A 2 -25.00 -78.68 -28.84
CA ALA A 2 -25.30 -80.01 -28.34
C ALA A 2 -24.99 -81.09 -29.37
N SER A 3 -24.41 -82.21 -28.92
CA SER A 3 -24.04 -83.34 -29.78
C SER A 3 -25.24 -84.10 -30.35
N SER A 4 -26.43 -83.92 -29.76
CA SER A 4 -27.70 -84.54 -30.19
C SER A 4 -28.39 -83.80 -31.33
N GLY A 5 -27.98 -82.57 -31.65
CA GLY A 5 -28.68 -81.70 -32.63
C GLY A 5 -30.01 -81.10 -32.15
N LEU A 6 -30.46 -81.40 -30.93
CA LEU A 6 -31.67 -80.82 -30.33
C LEU A 6 -31.45 -79.34 -29.94
N PRO A 7 -32.52 -78.51 -29.92
CA PRO A 7 -32.40 -77.10 -29.55
C PRO A 7 -31.94 -76.95 -28.09
N VAL A 8 -31.15 -75.90 -27.84
CA VAL A 8 -30.76 -75.47 -26.49
C VAL A 8 -31.57 -74.22 -26.16
N THR A 9 -32.17 -74.17 -24.98
CA THR A 9 -32.81 -72.99 -24.44
C THR A 9 -31.91 -72.32 -23.40
N PHE A 10 -32.00 -71.00 -23.29
CA PHE A 10 -31.29 -70.22 -22.30
C PHE A 10 -32.27 -69.57 -21.33
N ALA A 11 -31.91 -69.53 -20.05
CA ALA A 11 -32.65 -68.83 -19.02
C ALA A 11 -31.71 -67.95 -18.20
N LEU A 12 -32.13 -66.71 -17.94
CA LEU A 12 -31.48 -65.82 -16.99
C LEU A 12 -31.95 -66.22 -15.58
N GLU A 13 -31.04 -66.70 -14.74
CA GLU A 13 -31.36 -67.08 -13.36
C GLU A 13 -31.32 -65.89 -12.42
N SER A 14 -30.32 -65.02 -12.58
CA SER A 14 -30.13 -63.84 -11.73
C SER A 14 -29.16 -62.84 -12.37
N GLY A 15 -29.12 -61.64 -11.79
CA GLY A 15 -28.20 -60.57 -12.16
C GLY A 15 -28.79 -59.52 -13.09
N PRO A 16 -28.07 -58.40 -13.28
CA PRO A 16 -28.54 -57.23 -14.02
C PRO A 16 -28.37 -57.42 -15.54
N ALA A 17 -29.17 -58.33 -16.11
CA ALA A 17 -29.20 -58.57 -17.55
C ALA A 17 -30.64 -58.77 -18.05
N GLN A 18 -30.79 -58.70 -19.36
CA GLN A 18 -31.98 -59.15 -20.08
C GLN A 18 -31.58 -60.25 -21.05
N LEU A 19 -32.42 -61.26 -21.22
CA LEU A 19 -32.20 -62.37 -22.13
C LEU A 19 -33.37 -62.47 -23.12
N SER A 20 -33.08 -62.42 -24.42
CA SER A 20 -34.05 -62.60 -25.49
C SER A 20 -33.54 -63.68 -26.45
N GLY A 21 -34.16 -64.85 -26.43
CA GLY A 21 -33.64 -66.03 -27.13
C GLY A 21 -32.25 -66.41 -26.63
N ALA A 22 -31.24 -66.34 -27.51
CA ALA A 22 -29.84 -66.58 -27.17
C ALA A 22 -29.02 -65.30 -26.94
N GLN A 23 -29.64 -64.11 -27.04
CA GLN A 23 -28.96 -62.83 -26.88
C GLN A 23 -29.09 -62.32 -25.43
N LEU A 24 -27.96 -62.21 -24.75
CA LEU A 24 -27.85 -61.63 -23.40
C LEU A 24 -27.40 -60.17 -23.50
N THR A 25 -28.19 -59.25 -22.95
CA THR A 25 -27.86 -57.83 -22.83
C THR A 25 -27.60 -57.51 -21.37
N ILE A 26 -26.37 -57.11 -21.04
CA ILE A 26 -26.02 -56.65 -19.70
C ILE A 26 -26.55 -55.22 -19.52
N ILE A 27 -27.31 -54.99 -18.45
CA ILE A 27 -27.94 -53.68 -18.16
C ILE A 27 -27.41 -53.04 -16.88
N GLY A 28 -26.48 -53.70 -16.18
CA GLY A 28 -25.81 -53.16 -15.02
C GLY A 28 -24.65 -54.02 -14.55
N VAL A 29 -24.00 -53.59 -13.47
CA VAL A 29 -22.82 -54.25 -12.90
C VAL A 29 -23.20 -55.34 -11.93
N GLY A 30 -22.46 -56.45 -11.94
CA GLY A 30 -22.66 -57.56 -11.03
C GLY A 30 -22.54 -58.91 -11.72
N THR A 31 -22.80 -59.96 -10.97
CA THR A 31 -22.77 -61.33 -11.50
C THR A 31 -24.12 -61.65 -12.14
N VAL A 32 -24.08 -62.03 -13.41
CA VAL A 32 -25.20 -62.50 -14.21
C VAL A 32 -25.08 -64.01 -14.37
N ARG A 33 -26.11 -64.74 -13.97
CA ARG A 33 -26.12 -66.20 -13.97
C ARG A 33 -27.07 -66.71 -15.05
N VAL A 34 -26.55 -67.47 -16.00
CA VAL A 34 -27.32 -68.00 -17.14
C VAL A 34 -27.24 -69.51 -17.17
N ARG A 35 -28.40 -70.15 -17.38
CA ARG A 35 -28.55 -71.57 -17.59
C ARG A 35 -28.73 -71.89 -19.06
N ALA A 36 -28.04 -72.90 -19.55
CA ALA A 36 -28.32 -73.56 -20.82
C ALA A 36 -28.94 -74.94 -20.54
N SER A 37 -30.11 -75.20 -21.12
CA SER A 37 -30.85 -76.44 -20.95
C SER A 37 -31.14 -77.07 -22.31
N GLN A 38 -31.07 -78.39 -22.39
CA GLN A 38 -31.52 -79.14 -23.55
C GLN A 38 -32.45 -80.26 -23.10
N ALA A 39 -33.71 -80.16 -23.52
CA ALA A 39 -34.67 -81.25 -23.35
C ALA A 39 -34.27 -82.45 -24.21
N GLY A 40 -34.54 -83.65 -23.70
CA GLY A 40 -34.40 -84.90 -24.45
C GLY A 40 -35.54 -85.13 -25.44
N ASN A 41 -35.49 -86.25 -26.14
CA ASN A 41 -36.56 -86.77 -26.98
C ASN A 41 -36.64 -88.31 -26.84
N ALA A 42 -37.34 -88.99 -27.74
CA ALA A 42 -37.48 -90.46 -27.70
C ALA A 42 -36.14 -91.24 -27.88
N GLN A 43 -35.11 -90.60 -28.42
CA GLN A 43 -33.81 -91.22 -28.73
C GLN A 43 -32.68 -90.74 -27.81
N PHE A 44 -32.82 -89.56 -27.19
CA PHE A 44 -31.81 -88.94 -26.33
C PHE A 44 -32.43 -88.49 -25.01
N SER A 45 -31.83 -88.87 -23.87
CA SER A 45 -32.19 -88.30 -22.57
C SER A 45 -31.89 -86.79 -22.52
N PRO A 46 -32.58 -86.00 -21.68
CA PRO A 46 -32.22 -84.59 -21.45
C PRO A 46 -30.75 -84.45 -21.05
N ALA A 47 -30.07 -83.44 -21.58
CA ALA A 47 -28.71 -83.15 -21.18
C ALA A 47 -28.71 -82.44 -19.81
N PRO A 48 -27.68 -82.63 -18.96
CA PRO A 48 -27.53 -81.84 -17.75
C PRO A 48 -27.47 -80.33 -18.06
N ASP A 49 -28.15 -79.54 -17.22
CA ASP A 49 -28.08 -78.09 -17.32
C ASP A 49 -26.65 -77.58 -17.10
N VAL A 50 -26.23 -76.63 -17.91
CA VAL A 50 -24.96 -75.92 -17.74
C VAL A 50 -25.25 -74.52 -17.26
N VAL A 51 -24.74 -74.17 -16.08
CA VAL A 51 -24.85 -72.83 -15.52
C VAL A 51 -23.52 -72.10 -15.65
N ARG A 52 -23.57 -70.84 -16.08
CA ARG A 52 -22.42 -69.95 -16.16
C ARG A 52 -22.71 -68.64 -15.46
N ASP A 53 -21.75 -68.23 -14.64
CA ASP A 53 -21.70 -66.89 -14.06
C ASP A 53 -20.85 -66.00 -14.97
N ILE A 54 -21.36 -64.81 -15.27
CA ILE A 54 -20.73 -63.76 -16.06
C ILE A 54 -20.64 -62.54 -15.16
N THR A 55 -19.43 -62.10 -14.83
CA THR A 55 -19.24 -60.87 -14.05
C THR A 55 -19.17 -59.67 -14.98
N ALA A 56 -20.15 -58.78 -14.87
CA ALA A 56 -20.11 -57.47 -15.50
C ALA A 56 -19.40 -56.49 -14.57
N ALA A 57 -18.36 -55.81 -15.09
CA ALA A 57 -17.68 -54.70 -14.41
C ALA A 57 -18.26 -53.34 -14.86
N PRO A 58 -18.04 -52.25 -14.09
CA PRO A 58 -18.49 -50.93 -14.50
C PRO A 58 -17.88 -50.51 -15.85
N ALA A 59 -18.66 -49.86 -16.70
CA ALA A 59 -18.17 -49.32 -17.96
C ALA A 59 -17.21 -48.14 -17.72
N PRO A 60 -16.17 -47.95 -18.55
CA PRO A 60 -15.28 -46.80 -18.40
C PRO A 60 -16.01 -45.50 -18.73
N ALA A 61 -15.79 -44.47 -17.92
CA ALA A 61 -16.23 -43.10 -18.17
C ALA A 61 -15.03 -42.15 -18.17
N THR A 62 -15.03 -41.15 -19.05
CA THR A 62 -14.02 -40.09 -19.03
C THR A 62 -14.50 -38.92 -18.18
N VAL A 63 -13.61 -38.34 -17.38
CA VAL A 63 -13.89 -37.17 -16.53
C VAL A 63 -13.01 -36.02 -17.01
N GLN A 64 -13.59 -34.84 -17.17
CA GLN A 64 -12.88 -33.60 -17.52
C GLN A 64 -13.13 -32.52 -16.46
N LEU A 65 -12.05 -31.89 -16.01
CA LEU A 65 -12.06 -30.82 -15.01
C LEU A 65 -11.95 -29.45 -15.69
N GLY A 66 -12.68 -28.46 -15.16
CA GLY A 66 -12.57 -27.05 -15.54
C GLY A 66 -12.54 -26.14 -14.31
N ASN A 67 -12.42 -24.82 -14.52
CA ASN A 67 -12.32 -23.81 -13.45
C ASN A 67 -11.19 -24.09 -12.43
N LEU A 68 -10.04 -24.55 -12.93
CA LEU A 68 -8.87 -24.90 -12.12
C LEU A 68 -8.03 -23.69 -11.66
N SER A 69 -8.45 -22.48 -12.00
CA SER A 69 -7.77 -21.24 -11.61
C SER A 69 -8.77 -20.24 -11.05
N ALA A 70 -8.46 -19.65 -9.91
CA ALA A 70 -9.24 -18.59 -9.29
C ALA A 70 -8.32 -17.57 -8.60
N THR A 71 -8.89 -16.41 -8.24
CA THR A 71 -8.25 -15.45 -7.33
C THR A 71 -9.04 -15.43 -6.02
N TYR A 72 -8.33 -15.26 -4.91
CA TYR A 72 -8.95 -15.10 -3.60
C TYR A 72 -9.93 -13.92 -3.59
N ASP A 73 -11.17 -14.16 -3.15
CA ASP A 73 -12.18 -13.11 -2.95
C ASP A 73 -13.01 -13.33 -1.67
N GLY A 74 -12.55 -14.23 -0.78
CA GLY A 74 -13.24 -14.60 0.45
C GLY A 74 -14.34 -15.65 0.29
N THR A 75 -14.61 -16.14 -0.93
CA THR A 75 -15.61 -17.19 -1.17
C THR A 75 -14.97 -18.53 -1.54
N ALA A 76 -15.62 -19.63 -1.19
CA ALA A 76 -15.15 -20.98 -1.53
C ALA A 76 -15.14 -21.21 -3.05
N LYS A 77 -14.10 -21.88 -3.56
CA LYS A 77 -13.87 -22.11 -4.99
C LYS A 77 -14.07 -23.57 -5.35
N SER A 78 -15.05 -23.81 -6.20
CA SER A 78 -15.35 -25.13 -6.75
C SER A 78 -14.92 -25.23 -8.21
N ILE A 79 -14.36 -26.38 -8.57
CA ILE A 79 -14.09 -26.72 -9.97
C ILE A 79 -15.38 -27.15 -10.69
N SER A 80 -15.35 -27.16 -12.02
CA SER A 80 -16.40 -27.79 -12.82
C SER A 80 -15.97 -29.20 -13.23
N VAL A 81 -16.93 -30.13 -13.26
CA VAL A 81 -16.71 -31.52 -13.68
C VAL A 81 -17.69 -31.86 -14.79
N THR A 82 -17.19 -32.45 -15.86
CA THR A 82 -17.99 -33.04 -16.93
C THR A 82 -17.59 -34.48 -17.15
N THR A 83 -18.54 -35.31 -17.57
CA THR A 83 -18.35 -36.75 -17.78
C THR A 83 -18.79 -37.15 -19.19
N ASN A 84 -18.23 -38.25 -19.69
CA ASN A 84 -18.75 -38.96 -20.85
C ASN A 84 -18.85 -40.46 -20.52
N PRO A 85 -20.06 -41.06 -20.50
CA PRO A 85 -21.37 -40.44 -20.76
C PRO A 85 -21.70 -39.24 -19.85
N ALA A 86 -22.49 -38.29 -20.36
CA ALA A 86 -22.79 -37.06 -19.65
C ALA A 86 -23.77 -37.29 -18.49
N GLY A 87 -23.62 -36.49 -17.43
CA GLY A 87 -24.55 -36.48 -16.29
C GLY A 87 -24.29 -37.57 -15.23
N LEU A 88 -23.20 -38.32 -15.35
CA LEU A 88 -22.80 -39.27 -14.30
C LEU A 88 -22.51 -38.55 -12.99
N ALA A 89 -23.00 -39.11 -11.88
CA ALA A 89 -22.72 -38.60 -10.54
C ALA A 89 -21.22 -38.68 -10.22
N THR A 90 -20.69 -37.63 -9.60
CA THR A 90 -19.27 -37.54 -9.21
C THR A 90 -19.10 -37.03 -7.78
N SER A 91 -18.02 -37.43 -7.13
CA SER A 91 -17.51 -36.80 -5.91
C SER A 91 -16.23 -36.05 -6.23
N VAL A 92 -16.03 -34.89 -5.59
CA VAL A 92 -14.83 -34.06 -5.76
C VAL A 92 -14.17 -33.86 -4.42
N THR A 93 -12.85 -33.99 -4.38
CA THR A 93 -12.05 -33.67 -3.21
C THR A 93 -10.92 -32.69 -3.55
N TYR A 94 -10.55 -31.88 -2.57
CA TYR A 94 -9.49 -30.87 -2.61
C TYR A 94 -8.50 -31.21 -1.49
N ALA A 95 -7.30 -31.68 -1.86
CA ALA A 95 -6.31 -32.24 -0.94
C ALA A 95 -6.92 -33.29 0.01
N GLY A 96 -7.84 -34.12 -0.50
CA GLY A 96 -8.56 -35.15 0.26
C GLY A 96 -9.80 -34.67 1.04
N SER A 97 -10.06 -33.36 1.11
CA SER A 97 -11.27 -32.80 1.74
C SER A 97 -12.42 -32.67 0.73
N GLY A 98 -13.65 -33.00 1.13
CA GLY A 98 -14.85 -32.75 0.32
C GLY A 98 -15.31 -31.27 0.31
N THR A 99 -14.72 -30.43 1.16
CA THR A 99 -15.06 -29.01 1.26
C THR A 99 -14.21 -28.19 0.30
N ALA A 100 -14.86 -27.35 -0.52
CA ALA A 100 -14.19 -26.44 -1.44
C ALA A 100 -13.30 -25.43 -0.69
N PRO A 101 -12.06 -25.19 -1.13
CA PRO A 101 -11.14 -24.27 -0.47
C PRO A 101 -11.50 -22.80 -0.74
N THR A 102 -11.24 -21.94 0.24
CA THR A 102 -11.43 -20.48 0.12
C THR A 102 -10.10 -19.73 0.03
N ASN A 103 -9.09 -20.16 0.80
CA ASN A 103 -7.80 -19.46 0.88
C ASN A 103 -6.97 -19.63 -0.39
N ALA A 104 -6.05 -18.71 -0.63
CA ALA A 104 -5.06 -18.85 -1.68
C ALA A 104 -4.17 -20.07 -1.41
N GLY A 105 -3.78 -20.76 -2.49
CA GLY A 105 -3.00 -21.98 -2.42
C GLY A 105 -3.18 -22.88 -3.63
N ASN A 106 -2.48 -24.01 -3.59
CA ASN A 106 -2.58 -25.08 -4.59
C ASN A 106 -3.25 -26.29 -3.95
N TYR A 107 -4.37 -26.71 -4.52
CA TYR A 107 -5.18 -27.80 -3.99
C TYR A 107 -5.23 -28.94 -5.00
N ALA A 108 -4.69 -30.10 -4.63
CA ALA A 108 -4.79 -31.31 -5.45
C ALA A 108 -6.27 -31.69 -5.58
N VAL A 109 -6.81 -31.74 -6.80
CA VAL A 109 -8.21 -32.07 -7.05
C VAL A 109 -8.30 -33.51 -7.53
N VAL A 110 -9.24 -34.27 -6.96
CA VAL A 110 -9.63 -35.58 -7.47
C VAL A 110 -11.14 -35.60 -7.64
N ALA A 111 -11.60 -35.83 -8.88
CA ALA A 111 -13.00 -36.07 -9.19
C ALA A 111 -13.17 -37.54 -9.59
N THR A 112 -14.08 -38.25 -8.91
CA THR A 112 -14.32 -39.68 -9.10
C THR A 112 -15.78 -39.91 -9.45
N VAL A 113 -16.04 -40.73 -10.47
CA VAL A 113 -17.39 -41.19 -10.81
C VAL A 113 -17.92 -42.09 -9.68
N THR A 114 -19.10 -41.79 -9.18
CA THR A 114 -19.78 -42.55 -8.12
C THR A 114 -21.01 -43.31 -8.63
N ASP A 115 -21.24 -43.30 -9.95
CA ASP A 115 -22.30 -44.08 -10.59
C ASP A 115 -21.99 -45.59 -10.47
N PRO A 116 -22.94 -46.44 -10.06
CA PRO A 116 -22.70 -47.88 -9.92
C PRO A 116 -22.27 -48.57 -11.22
N ASN A 117 -22.74 -48.08 -12.37
CA ASN A 117 -22.53 -48.67 -13.69
C ASN A 117 -21.30 -48.15 -14.43
N TYR A 118 -20.66 -47.10 -13.90
CA TYR A 118 -19.50 -46.49 -14.55
C TYR A 118 -18.34 -46.33 -13.58
N SER A 119 -17.12 -46.43 -14.11
CA SER A 119 -15.89 -46.14 -13.36
C SER A 119 -15.04 -45.16 -14.13
N GLY A 120 -14.48 -44.18 -13.43
CA GLY A 120 -13.67 -43.14 -14.02
C GLY A 120 -13.25 -42.12 -12.98
N ALA A 121 -12.10 -41.48 -13.20
CA ALA A 121 -11.63 -40.40 -12.36
C ALA A 121 -10.74 -39.45 -13.16
N ALA A 122 -10.61 -38.22 -12.70
CA ALA A 122 -9.62 -37.27 -13.16
C ALA A 122 -8.97 -36.54 -11.99
N ASN A 123 -7.69 -36.23 -12.14
CA ASN A 123 -6.92 -35.44 -11.19
C ASN A 123 -6.51 -34.10 -11.81
N GLY A 124 -6.35 -33.08 -10.97
CA GLY A 124 -5.91 -31.76 -11.37
C GLY A 124 -5.36 -30.98 -10.19
N THR A 125 -5.12 -29.69 -10.38
CA THR A 125 -4.78 -28.78 -9.29
C THR A 125 -5.61 -27.52 -9.44
N LEU A 126 -6.40 -27.20 -8.41
CA LEU A 126 -7.04 -25.90 -8.30
C LEU A 126 -6.02 -24.93 -7.71
N VAL A 127 -5.69 -23.89 -8.48
CA VAL A 127 -4.81 -22.80 -8.07
C VAL A 127 -5.67 -21.60 -7.68
N ILE A 128 -5.61 -21.21 -6.42
CA ILE A 128 -6.22 -19.97 -5.93
C ILE A 128 -5.08 -18.97 -5.71
N ALA A 129 -4.97 -17.97 -6.57
CA ALA A 129 -3.95 -16.93 -6.46
C ALA A 129 -4.32 -15.93 -5.34
N PRO A 130 -3.33 -15.39 -4.59
CA PRO A 130 -3.58 -14.30 -3.65
C PRO A 130 -4.08 -13.05 -4.37
N ALA A 131 -5.03 -12.32 -3.78
CA ALA A 131 -5.57 -11.11 -4.37
C ALA A 131 -4.59 -9.92 -4.27
N SER A 132 -4.54 -9.08 -5.29
CA SER A 132 -3.79 -7.81 -5.21
C SER A 132 -4.42 -6.83 -4.21
N GLN A 133 -3.61 -5.92 -3.70
CA GLN A 133 -4.07 -4.82 -2.85
C GLN A 133 -3.27 -3.55 -3.15
N THR A 134 -3.76 -2.41 -2.67
CA THR A 134 -3.18 -1.08 -2.91
C THR A 134 -3.01 -0.34 -1.59
N ILE A 135 -2.08 0.63 -1.57
CA ILE A 135 -1.87 1.55 -0.45
C ILE A 135 -2.38 2.93 -0.85
N THR A 136 -3.15 3.55 0.04
CA THR A 136 -3.51 4.97 -0.02
C THR A 136 -2.69 5.71 1.02
N PHE A 137 -1.71 6.49 0.55
CA PHE A 137 -0.91 7.39 1.38
C PHE A 137 -1.01 8.80 0.79
N ALA A 138 -1.67 9.71 1.50
CA ALA A 138 -1.92 11.07 1.01
C ALA A 138 -0.60 11.85 0.84
N PRO A 139 -0.53 12.82 -0.10
CA PRO A 139 0.60 13.73 -0.19
C PRO A 139 0.86 14.43 1.15
N LEU A 140 2.13 14.58 1.50
CA LEU A 140 2.54 15.35 2.66
C LEU A 140 2.83 16.78 2.19
N ALA A 141 2.26 17.77 2.86
CA ALA A 141 2.53 19.17 2.57
C ALA A 141 3.89 19.59 3.15
N ASP A 142 4.55 20.47 2.41
CA ASP A 142 5.72 21.22 2.86
C ASP A 142 5.39 22.00 4.14
N ARG A 143 6.41 22.20 4.98
CA ARG A 143 6.21 22.80 6.29
C ARG A 143 7.46 23.48 6.83
N ALA A 144 7.24 24.41 7.74
CA ALA A 144 8.26 24.94 8.63
C ALA A 144 8.90 23.82 9.47
N PHE A 145 10.20 23.95 9.76
CA PHE A 145 10.87 23.09 10.73
C PHE A 145 10.22 23.27 12.10
N SER A 146 9.86 22.15 12.72
CA SER A 146 9.37 22.10 14.10
C SER A 146 9.76 20.78 14.73
N SER A 147 10.06 20.81 16.03
CA SER A 147 10.32 19.60 16.82
C SER A 147 9.04 18.86 17.23
N THR A 148 7.86 19.35 16.85
CA THR A 148 6.58 18.66 17.11
C THR A 148 6.50 17.38 16.26
N PRO A 149 6.25 16.21 16.87
CA PRO A 149 6.12 14.96 16.12
C PRO A 149 4.92 14.97 15.15
N ILE A 150 5.11 14.36 13.99
CA ILE A 150 4.14 14.26 12.91
C ILE A 150 3.62 12.82 12.88
N ALA A 151 2.30 12.65 13.08
CA ALA A 151 1.65 11.35 12.92
C ALA A 151 1.39 11.08 11.43
N LEU A 152 1.97 9.99 10.91
CA LEU A 152 1.74 9.51 9.56
C LEU A 152 0.51 8.59 9.53
N SER A 153 -0.25 8.65 8.43
CA SER A 153 -1.41 7.80 8.21
C SER A 153 -1.50 7.35 6.76
N ALA A 154 -1.74 6.06 6.57
CA ALA A 154 -1.92 5.41 5.30
C ALA A 154 -2.81 4.17 5.51
N THR A 155 -3.57 3.79 4.49
CA THR A 155 -4.47 2.64 4.53
C THR A 155 -4.15 1.66 3.41
N ALA A 156 -4.38 0.37 3.64
CA ALA A 156 -4.33 -0.64 2.59
C ALA A 156 -5.74 -1.10 2.24
N SER A 157 -6.03 -1.36 0.97
CA SER A 157 -7.37 -1.81 0.53
C SER A 157 -7.79 -3.18 1.08
N SER A 158 -6.83 -3.94 1.61
CA SER A 158 -7.04 -5.18 2.35
C SER A 158 -7.50 -5.00 3.80
N GLY A 159 -7.31 -3.81 4.39
CA GLY A 159 -7.46 -3.57 5.83
C GLY A 159 -6.25 -4.00 6.67
N LEU A 160 -5.20 -4.58 6.08
CA LEU A 160 -3.97 -4.93 6.80
C LEU A 160 -3.18 -3.66 7.20
N PRO A 161 -2.44 -3.69 8.32
CA PRO A 161 -1.69 -2.53 8.80
C PRO A 161 -0.58 -2.14 7.83
N VAL A 162 -0.39 -0.83 7.65
CA VAL A 162 0.68 -0.24 6.84
C VAL A 162 1.88 0.08 7.74
N SER A 163 3.09 -0.18 7.25
CA SER A 163 4.34 0.18 7.92
C SER A 163 5.05 1.31 7.18
N PHE A 164 5.68 2.21 7.92
CA PHE A 164 6.43 3.34 7.38
C PHE A 164 7.93 3.12 7.53
N THR A 165 8.69 3.63 6.56
CA THR A 165 10.15 3.68 6.60
C THR A 165 10.61 5.04 6.13
N LEU A 166 11.61 5.60 6.81
CA LEU A 166 12.29 6.80 6.35
C LEU A 166 13.24 6.37 5.24
N VAL A 167 13.05 6.95 4.05
CA VAL A 167 13.91 6.65 2.90
C VAL A 167 15.12 7.59 2.91
N ASP A 168 14.87 8.88 3.11
CA ASP A 168 15.90 9.91 3.13
C ASP A 168 15.40 11.18 3.86
N GLY A 169 16.36 12.03 4.24
CA GLY A 169 16.11 13.37 4.77
C GLY A 169 16.35 13.52 6.28
N PRO A 170 16.36 14.78 6.77
CA PRO A 170 16.66 15.12 8.16
C PRO A 170 15.46 14.88 9.07
N ALA A 171 15.15 13.61 9.33
CA ALA A 171 14.11 13.18 10.25
C ALA A 171 14.48 11.86 10.93
N ASP A 172 13.79 11.57 12.03
CA ASP A 172 13.75 10.27 12.68
C ASP A 172 12.34 9.70 12.56
N LEU A 173 12.22 8.39 12.33
CA LEU A 173 10.92 7.72 12.23
C LEU A 173 10.83 6.54 13.21
N GLN A 174 9.85 6.60 14.10
CA GLN A 174 9.53 5.51 15.04
C GLN A 174 8.07 5.08 14.86
N GLY A 175 7.87 3.89 14.30
CA GLY A 175 6.53 3.41 13.93
C GLY A 175 5.89 4.30 12.87
N ALA A 176 4.83 5.02 13.24
CA ALA A 176 4.17 6.01 12.39
C ALA A 176 4.43 7.46 12.82
N THR A 177 5.34 7.67 13.78
CA THR A 177 5.67 9.00 14.31
C THR A 177 6.98 9.49 13.72
N LEU A 178 6.89 10.53 12.89
CA LEU A 178 8.02 11.19 12.24
C LEU A 178 8.41 12.44 13.04
N THR A 179 9.68 12.56 13.42
CA THR A 179 10.23 13.73 14.13
C THR A 179 11.27 14.38 13.24
N LEU A 180 11.12 15.67 12.94
CA LEU A 180 12.09 16.39 12.11
C LEU A 180 13.35 16.72 12.91
N THR A 181 14.52 16.56 12.29
CA THR A 181 15.83 16.88 12.89
C THR A 181 16.54 18.05 12.21
N GLY A 182 16.03 18.51 11.07
CA GLY A 182 16.49 19.71 10.40
C GLY A 182 15.65 20.07 9.17
N ALA A 183 16.07 21.12 8.46
CA ALA A 183 15.49 21.51 7.18
C ALA A 183 16.09 20.72 6.01
N GLY A 184 15.29 20.49 4.98
CA GLY A 184 15.63 19.66 3.82
C GLY A 184 14.44 18.85 3.32
N THR A 185 14.63 18.14 2.22
CA THR A 185 13.61 17.22 1.70
C THR A 185 13.58 15.95 2.55
N VAL A 186 12.39 15.54 2.98
CA VAL A 186 12.16 14.29 3.70
C VAL A 186 11.32 13.37 2.82
N THR A 187 11.77 12.13 2.64
CA THR A 187 11.07 11.09 1.87
C THR A 187 10.69 9.93 2.78
N VAL A 188 9.40 9.61 2.82
CA VAL A 188 8.85 8.51 3.60
C VAL A 188 8.17 7.51 2.67
N ARG A 189 8.41 6.21 2.91
CA ARG A 189 7.78 5.11 2.19
C ARG A 189 6.78 4.38 3.07
N ALA A 190 5.56 4.24 2.57
CA ALA A 190 4.53 3.36 3.10
C ALA A 190 4.59 1.98 2.41
N THR A 191 4.57 0.91 3.20
CA THR A 191 4.66 -0.48 2.73
C THR A 191 3.58 -1.35 3.35
N GLN A 192 3.16 -2.36 2.60
CA GLN A 192 2.25 -3.39 3.06
C GLN A 192 2.66 -4.70 2.39
N ALA A 193 3.03 -5.69 3.21
CA ALA A 193 3.68 -6.93 2.75
C ALA A 193 2.69 -8.01 2.25
N GLY A 194 1.40 -7.81 2.47
CA GLY A 194 0.39 -8.83 2.23
C GLY A 194 0.33 -9.89 3.32
N ASP A 195 -0.35 -10.99 2.99
CA ASP A 195 -0.48 -12.18 3.82
C ASP A 195 -0.65 -13.41 2.92
N ALA A 196 -1.09 -14.54 3.49
CA ALA A 196 -1.31 -15.76 2.70
C ALA A 196 -2.32 -15.59 1.55
N ASN A 197 -3.29 -14.69 1.69
CA ASN A 197 -4.41 -14.49 0.78
C ASN A 197 -4.31 -13.19 -0.04
N ARG A 198 -3.38 -12.30 0.31
CA ARG A 198 -3.18 -11.00 -0.32
C ARG A 198 -1.72 -10.81 -0.73
N SER A 199 -1.47 -10.50 -1.99
CA SER A 199 -0.14 -10.19 -2.50
C SER A 199 0.33 -8.82 -1.99
N ALA A 200 1.62 -8.66 -1.66
CA ALA A 200 2.20 -7.37 -1.25
C ALA A 200 1.76 -6.21 -2.16
N ALA A 201 1.45 -5.06 -1.55
CA ALA A 201 1.13 -3.86 -2.31
C ALA A 201 2.39 -3.21 -2.88
N THR A 202 2.26 -2.55 -4.03
CA THR A 202 3.31 -1.62 -4.51
C THR A 202 3.54 -0.53 -3.46
N PRO A 203 4.78 -0.34 -2.96
CA PRO A 203 5.09 0.72 -2.00
C PRO A 203 4.74 2.11 -2.54
N VAL A 204 4.33 3.01 -1.65
CA VAL A 204 4.03 4.40 -2.00
C VAL A 204 4.97 5.32 -1.24
N GLU A 205 5.70 6.16 -1.96
CA GLU A 205 6.59 7.16 -1.37
C GLU A 205 5.97 8.55 -1.42
N ARG A 206 6.22 9.33 -0.38
CA ARG A 206 5.87 10.76 -0.30
C ARG A 206 7.08 11.55 0.14
N SER A 207 7.34 12.62 -0.60
CA SER A 207 8.34 13.61 -0.26
C SER A 207 7.67 14.92 0.07
N PHE A 208 8.24 15.65 1.02
CA PHE A 208 7.89 17.03 1.33
C PHE A 208 9.15 17.78 1.77
N THR A 209 9.12 19.10 1.64
CA THR A 209 10.23 19.97 2.01
C THR A 209 9.99 20.55 3.41
N VAL A 210 11.02 20.43 4.25
CA VAL A 210 11.09 21.13 5.53
C VAL A 210 11.89 22.41 5.32
N LEU A 211 11.24 23.54 5.57
CA LEU A 211 11.80 24.87 5.37
C LEU A 211 12.39 25.40 6.68
N ALA A 212 13.43 26.24 6.57
CA ALA A 212 14.00 27.00 7.66
C ALA A 212 14.27 28.44 7.20
N GLY A 213 14.69 29.28 8.13
CA GLY A 213 15.08 30.66 7.83
C GLY A 213 13.91 31.51 7.36
N PHE A 214 14.22 32.51 6.53
CA PHE A 214 13.23 33.40 5.92
C PHE A 214 12.06 32.66 5.25
N THR A 215 12.31 31.56 4.55
CA THR A 215 11.25 30.84 3.82
C THR A 215 10.28 30.10 4.75
N SER A 216 10.75 29.63 5.90
CA SER A 216 9.87 29.08 6.95
C SER A 216 8.96 30.18 7.51
N TRP A 217 9.54 31.34 7.79
CA TRP A 217 8.79 32.50 8.28
C TRP A 217 7.75 32.97 7.25
N GLN A 218 8.09 32.98 5.95
CA GLN A 218 7.10 33.29 4.92
C GLN A 218 5.89 32.34 4.98
N LEU A 219 6.12 31.04 5.15
CA LEU A 219 5.04 30.05 5.23
C LEU A 219 4.13 30.24 6.46
N GLU A 220 4.67 30.77 7.56
CA GLU A 220 3.94 31.02 8.80
C GLU A 220 3.10 32.30 8.75
N HIS A 221 3.54 33.31 7.99
CA HIS A 221 2.94 34.65 7.98
C HIS A 221 2.10 34.96 6.72
N PHE A 222 2.24 34.18 5.66
CA PHE A 222 1.53 34.40 4.39
C PHE A 222 0.69 33.18 3.99
N THR A 223 -0.47 33.46 3.39
CA THR A 223 -1.30 32.45 2.74
C THR A 223 -0.63 31.92 1.47
N ALA A 224 -1.08 30.75 0.99
CA ALA A 224 -0.55 30.16 -0.24
C ALA A 224 -0.63 31.12 -1.44
N GLU A 225 -1.71 31.90 -1.57
CA GLU A 225 -1.88 32.90 -2.65
C GLU A 225 -0.89 34.06 -2.52
N GLU A 226 -0.65 34.55 -1.30
CA GLU A 226 0.31 35.64 -1.07
C GLU A 226 1.76 35.20 -1.30
N LEU A 227 2.09 33.93 -1.03
CA LEU A 227 3.41 33.35 -1.32
C LEU A 227 3.70 33.31 -2.82
N GLU A 228 2.68 33.26 -3.67
CA GLU A 228 2.82 33.34 -5.13
C GLU A 228 3.08 34.76 -5.64
N ASN A 229 2.89 35.79 -4.79
CA ASN A 229 3.09 37.19 -5.14
C ASN A 229 4.31 37.79 -4.42
N PRO A 230 5.48 37.91 -5.09
CA PRO A 230 6.68 38.49 -4.50
C PRO A 230 6.54 39.95 -4.07
N ALA A 231 5.55 40.69 -4.59
CA ALA A 231 5.27 42.06 -4.16
C ALA A 231 4.59 42.12 -2.79
N ILE A 232 4.11 40.99 -2.27
CA ILE A 232 3.52 40.86 -0.92
C ILE A 232 4.46 40.09 -0.01
N SER A 233 4.91 38.90 -0.42
CA SER A 233 5.67 37.99 0.44
C SER A 233 7.19 38.06 0.21
N GLY A 234 7.66 38.72 -0.85
CA GLY A 234 9.08 38.80 -1.18
C GLY A 234 9.87 39.62 -0.15
N PRO A 235 11.20 39.47 -0.10
CA PRO A 235 12.04 40.10 0.93
C PRO A 235 12.01 41.64 0.92
N ALA A 236 11.74 42.25 -0.22
CA ALA A 236 11.67 43.71 -0.37
C ALA A 236 10.24 44.27 -0.27
N ALA A 237 9.23 43.41 -0.11
CA ALA A 237 7.85 43.85 0.05
C ALA A 237 7.59 44.39 1.46
N ASP A 238 6.69 45.36 1.54
CA ASP A 238 6.25 46.03 2.77
C ASP A 238 4.71 46.04 2.74
N PRO A 239 4.05 44.97 3.22
CA PRO A 239 2.61 44.79 3.06
C PRO A 239 1.75 45.71 3.92
N ASP A 240 2.27 46.16 5.07
CA ASP A 240 1.56 47.07 5.98
C ASP A 240 1.96 48.55 5.82
N GLY A 241 2.99 48.82 5.03
CA GLY A 241 3.36 50.15 4.55
C GLY A 241 4.02 51.00 5.63
N ASP A 242 4.65 50.37 6.62
CA ASP A 242 5.27 51.05 7.75
C ASP A 242 6.75 51.42 7.50
N GLY A 243 7.29 50.98 6.37
CA GLY A 243 8.66 51.21 5.93
C GLY A 243 9.64 50.09 6.26
N LEU A 244 9.20 49.03 6.95
CA LEU A 244 9.97 47.81 7.17
C LEU A 244 9.58 46.75 6.15
N ASN A 245 10.55 46.34 5.33
CA ASN A 245 10.31 45.24 4.41
C ASN A 245 10.34 43.89 5.12
N ASN A 246 9.77 42.86 4.49
CA ASN A 246 9.72 41.50 5.03
C ASN A 246 11.07 40.94 5.48
N LEU A 247 12.19 41.29 4.82
CA LEU A 247 13.51 40.83 5.27
C LEU A 247 13.91 41.48 6.61
N LEU A 248 13.64 42.76 6.79
CA LEU A 248 13.85 43.47 8.05
C LEU A 248 12.90 42.96 9.14
N GLU A 249 11.63 42.74 8.80
CA GLU A 249 10.62 42.14 9.67
C GLU A 249 11.08 40.77 10.19
N TYR A 250 11.52 39.90 9.28
CA TYR A 250 12.07 38.60 9.62
C TYR A 250 13.33 38.72 10.51
N ALA A 251 14.24 39.64 10.15
CA ALA A 251 15.50 39.85 10.86
C ALA A 251 15.30 40.39 12.28
N LEU A 252 14.30 41.23 12.47
CA LEU A 252 13.97 41.83 13.77
C LEU A 252 12.88 41.03 14.50
N GLY A 253 12.29 40.01 13.88
CA GLY A 253 11.24 39.19 14.46
C GLY A 253 9.98 40.00 14.78
N LEU A 254 9.57 40.78 13.80
CA LEU A 254 8.39 41.64 13.75
C LEU A 254 7.30 41.02 12.84
N ALA A 255 6.15 41.66 12.73
CA ALA A 255 4.98 41.12 12.04
C ALA A 255 4.69 41.84 10.70
N PRO A 256 4.79 41.16 9.55
CA PRO A 256 4.81 41.79 8.22
C PRO A 256 3.46 42.33 7.71
N LYS A 257 2.44 42.34 8.57
CA LYS A 257 1.05 42.73 8.26
C LYS A 257 0.45 43.56 9.39
N SER A 258 1.27 44.08 10.28
CA SER A 258 0.87 44.84 11.45
C SER A 258 1.89 45.95 11.67
N PRO A 259 1.52 47.21 11.39
CA PRO A 259 2.45 48.33 11.50
C PRO A 259 3.13 48.37 12.88
N ASP A 260 4.44 48.23 12.89
CA ASP A 260 5.28 48.24 14.09
C ASP A 260 6.61 48.99 13.87
N ALA A 261 6.66 49.89 12.88
CA ALA A 261 7.76 50.80 12.58
C ALA A 261 8.44 51.39 13.83
N GLY A 262 9.75 51.13 13.94
CA GLY A 262 10.60 51.56 15.06
C GLY A 262 10.59 50.60 16.26
N ALA A 263 9.81 49.53 16.23
CA ALA A 263 9.81 48.50 17.27
C ALA A 263 11.19 47.84 17.36
N GLY A 264 11.80 47.98 18.54
CA GLY A 264 13.06 47.32 18.84
C GLY A 264 14.30 48.02 18.29
N THR A 265 14.21 49.24 17.74
CA THR A 265 15.38 50.08 17.41
C THR A 265 15.35 51.41 18.18
N GLU A 266 16.50 51.87 18.69
CA GLU A 266 16.61 53.12 19.44
C GLU A 266 17.93 53.84 19.11
N VAL A 267 17.92 55.17 19.13
CA VAL A 267 19.14 55.99 19.04
C VAL A 267 19.22 56.88 20.28
N ALA A 268 20.36 56.85 20.97
CA ALA A 268 20.63 57.66 22.15
C ALA A 268 21.93 58.46 21.99
N LEU A 269 21.96 59.67 22.54
CA LEU A 269 23.13 60.54 22.59
C LEU A 269 23.58 60.71 24.04
N GLY A 270 24.85 60.48 24.32
CA GLY A 270 25.40 60.63 25.67
C GLY A 270 26.91 60.54 25.66
N ASP A 271 27.58 61.27 26.58
CA ASP A 271 29.02 61.19 26.81
C ASP A 271 29.90 61.33 25.55
N GLY A 272 29.46 62.15 24.58
CA GLY A 272 30.18 62.38 23.32
C GLY A 272 30.08 61.21 22.32
N VAL A 273 29.15 60.28 22.51
CA VAL A 273 28.92 59.09 21.69
C VAL A 273 27.46 59.06 21.24
N CYS A 274 27.25 58.54 20.04
CA CYS A 274 25.94 58.13 19.56
C CYS A 274 25.84 56.60 19.64
N THR A 275 24.75 56.10 20.23
CA THR A 275 24.47 54.68 20.42
C THR A 275 23.23 54.32 19.63
N PHE A 276 23.38 53.40 18.67
CA PHE A 276 22.28 52.74 17.98
C PHE A 276 22.04 51.38 18.63
N THR A 277 20.81 51.12 19.07
CA THR A 277 20.40 49.86 19.69
C THR A 277 19.40 49.16 18.79
N TYR A 278 19.52 47.84 18.61
CA TYR A 278 18.47 47.04 18.01
C TYR A 278 18.28 45.70 18.73
N THR A 279 17.09 45.11 18.63
CA THR A 279 16.76 43.79 19.20
C THR A 279 16.30 42.82 18.11
N ARG A 280 16.87 41.61 18.10
CA ARG A 280 16.52 40.56 17.12
C ARG A 280 16.26 39.21 17.80
N PRO A 281 15.57 38.25 17.15
CA PRO A 281 15.57 36.86 17.59
C PRO A 281 16.98 36.25 17.53
N ALA A 282 17.31 35.40 18.50
CA ALA A 282 18.64 34.77 18.62
C ALA A 282 18.88 33.63 17.61
N ASP A 283 17.82 33.11 17.00
CA ASP A 283 17.82 31.96 16.09
C ASP A 283 18.01 32.33 14.61
N ARG A 284 18.18 33.63 14.30
CA ARG A 284 18.43 34.17 12.94
C ARG A 284 19.88 34.00 12.50
N SER A 285 20.35 32.76 12.56
CA SER A 285 21.72 32.39 12.15
C SER A 285 21.93 32.41 10.63
N ASP A 286 20.85 32.51 9.86
CA ASP A 286 20.83 32.65 8.41
C ASP A 286 20.99 34.10 7.93
N LEU A 287 21.26 35.05 8.83
CA LEU A 287 21.42 36.47 8.55
C LEU A 287 22.69 37.05 9.17
N ALA A 288 23.35 37.95 8.44
CA ALA A 288 24.39 38.82 8.96
C ALA A 288 23.83 40.24 9.18
N TYR A 289 24.23 40.85 10.30
CA TYR A 289 23.74 42.17 10.74
C TYR A 289 24.94 43.10 10.83
N VAL A 290 25.02 44.03 9.88
CA VAL A 290 26.13 44.97 9.76
C VAL A 290 25.62 46.37 10.05
N VAL A 291 26.14 46.99 11.10
CA VAL A 291 25.86 48.40 11.37
C VAL A 291 26.91 49.26 10.69
N GLN A 292 26.45 50.24 9.92
CA GLN A 292 27.30 51.21 9.25
C GLN A 292 26.89 52.63 9.63
N ALA A 293 27.83 53.56 9.52
CA ALA A 293 27.58 54.97 9.73
C ALA A 293 28.06 55.81 8.54
N SER A 294 27.48 57.01 8.44
CA SER A 294 27.73 57.94 7.35
C SER A 294 27.71 59.38 7.84
N ALA A 295 28.46 60.24 7.17
CA ALA A 295 28.43 61.69 7.36
C ALA A 295 27.68 62.42 6.21
N ASP A 296 27.26 61.71 5.16
CA ASP A 296 26.71 62.33 3.95
C ASP A 296 25.51 61.58 3.35
N LEU A 297 25.10 60.45 3.96
CA LEU A 297 24.10 59.49 3.45
C LEU A 297 24.50 58.77 2.15
N VAL A 298 25.73 58.96 1.66
CA VAL A 298 26.24 58.39 0.41
C VAL A 298 27.34 57.36 0.70
N THR A 299 28.34 57.75 1.50
CA THR A 299 29.46 56.90 1.89
C THR A 299 29.14 56.23 3.21
N TRP A 300 29.26 54.91 3.27
CA TRP A 300 28.92 54.10 4.44
C TRP A 300 30.08 53.18 4.79
N ASP A 301 30.49 53.19 6.05
CA ASP A 301 31.54 52.34 6.61
C ASP A 301 31.18 51.87 8.03
N ASP A 302 31.92 50.88 8.53
CA ASP A 302 31.85 50.39 9.90
C ASP A 302 32.99 50.94 10.79
N ALA A 303 33.77 51.89 10.27
CA ALA A 303 34.99 52.36 10.92
C ALA A 303 34.66 53.11 12.22
N GLY A 304 35.33 52.69 13.30
CA GLY A 304 35.13 53.30 14.63
C GLY A 304 33.79 52.96 15.27
N ILE A 305 33.05 51.99 14.74
CA ILE A 305 31.84 51.46 15.37
C ILE A 305 32.22 50.29 16.29
N THR A 306 31.81 50.37 17.55
CA THR A 306 31.87 49.23 18.47
C THR A 306 30.51 48.54 18.48
N HIS A 307 30.40 47.35 17.89
CA HIS A 307 29.16 46.58 17.78
C HIS A 307 29.19 45.37 18.71
N VAL A 308 28.38 45.39 19.77
CA VAL A 308 28.41 44.38 20.84
C VAL A 308 27.00 43.95 21.26
N ARG A 309 26.85 42.67 21.62
CA ARG A 309 25.63 42.16 22.25
C ARG A 309 25.62 42.54 23.73
N THR A 310 24.56 43.20 24.16
CA THR A 310 24.43 43.71 25.53
C THR A 310 23.48 42.87 26.39
N ALA A 311 22.51 42.18 25.78
CA ALA A 311 21.59 41.32 26.51
C ALA A 311 21.06 40.15 25.67
N THR A 312 20.63 39.08 26.37
CA THR A 312 19.81 38.00 25.81
C THR A 312 18.66 37.72 26.77
N VAL A 313 17.43 37.94 26.32
CA VAL A 313 16.22 37.79 27.14
C VAL A 313 15.16 37.04 26.33
N ALA A 314 14.66 35.93 26.87
CA ALA A 314 13.58 35.13 26.26
C ALA A 314 13.78 34.80 24.76
N GLY A 315 15.00 34.43 24.37
CA GLY A 315 15.32 34.07 22.98
C GLY A 315 15.53 35.25 22.04
N ARG A 316 15.57 36.49 22.54
CA ARG A 316 15.93 37.69 21.79
C ARG A 316 17.25 38.26 22.28
N GLU A 317 18.05 38.80 21.35
CA GLU A 317 19.32 39.47 21.63
C GLU A 317 19.19 40.98 21.40
N THR A 318 19.70 41.77 22.34
CA THR A 318 19.86 43.21 22.16
C THR A 318 21.32 43.52 21.84
N TRP A 319 21.52 44.32 20.80
CA TRP A 319 22.82 44.73 20.28
C TRP A 319 22.93 46.24 20.29
N THR A 320 24.11 46.75 20.61
CA THR A 320 24.42 48.17 20.57
C THR A 320 25.61 48.42 19.66
N ALA A 321 25.49 49.42 18.80
CA ALA A 321 26.55 49.98 17.99
C ALA A 321 26.85 51.41 18.45
N THR A 322 28.08 51.66 18.89
CA THR A 322 28.49 52.99 19.39
C THR A 322 29.56 53.61 18.50
N ARG A 323 29.44 54.91 18.22
CA ARG A 323 30.44 55.71 17.49
C ARG A 323 30.56 57.10 18.11
N ALA A 324 31.76 57.66 18.11
CA ALA A 324 32.00 59.03 18.57
C ALA A 324 31.08 60.02 17.83
N LEU A 325 30.49 60.95 18.57
CA LEU A 325 29.51 61.89 18.04
C LEU A 325 30.17 62.83 17.02
N ALA A 326 29.57 62.91 15.85
CA ALA A 326 29.91 63.85 14.78
C ALA A 326 28.64 64.52 14.27
N SER A 327 28.77 65.68 13.62
CA SER A 327 27.64 66.38 13.02
C SER A 327 27.93 66.67 11.54
N PRO A 328 27.17 66.09 10.60
CA PRO A 328 26.10 65.10 10.80
C PRO A 328 26.65 63.67 11.05
N LEU A 329 25.83 62.81 11.66
CA LEU A 329 26.11 61.38 11.83
C LEU A 329 24.82 60.59 11.62
N PHE A 330 24.85 59.64 10.69
CA PHE A 330 23.74 58.75 10.37
C PHE A 330 24.16 57.30 10.62
N PHE A 331 23.20 56.46 11.01
CA PHE A 331 23.37 55.01 11.11
C PHE A 331 22.44 54.29 10.15
N ARG A 332 22.86 53.12 9.67
CA ARG A 332 22.00 52.12 9.03
C ARG A 332 22.33 50.73 9.54
N LEU A 333 21.30 49.90 9.62
CA LEU A 333 21.43 48.46 9.82
C LEU A 333 21.27 47.78 8.47
N LEU A 334 22.34 47.15 7.98
CA LEU A 334 22.34 46.34 6.77
C LEU A 334 22.13 44.87 7.16
N ILE A 335 21.10 44.24 6.58
CA ILE A 335 20.84 42.82 6.72
C ILE A 335 21.31 42.12 5.44
N GLU A 336 22.22 41.17 5.59
CA GLU A 336 22.74 40.36 4.50
C GLU A 336 22.33 38.90 4.69
N ARG A 337 21.96 38.25 3.58
CA ARG A 337 21.74 36.80 3.53
C ARG A 337 23.00 36.15 2.94
N PRO A 338 23.84 35.50 3.76
CA PRO A 338 25.05 34.82 3.28
C PRO A 338 24.76 33.62 2.38
#